data_AF-A0A848XB05-F1
#
_entry.id   AF-A0A848XB05-F1
#
_cell.length_a   1.000
_cell.length_b   1.000
_cell.length_c   1.000
_cell.angle_alpha   90.00
_cell.angle_beta   90.00
_cell.angle_gamma   90.00
#
_symmetry.space_group_name_H-M   'P 1'
#
loop_
_entity.id
_entity.type
_entity.pdbx_description
1 polymer ?
#
loop_
_entity_poly.entity_id
_entity_poly.type
_entity_poly.pdbx_seq_one_letter_code
_entity_poly.pdbx_strand_id
1 'polypeptide(L)'
;MNYWLFKSEPSTWSWDDQVAKGDEGEEWDGVRNYQARNNMREMAVGDRGLFYHSQKDKAIVGIVEVIAEAHPDSTTDDDRWECVDIKAIAPFETPVTLDMCKEDPRLEEMVLVNNSRLSVQPVAVKEWKAVCKLGGVRED
;
A
#
# COMPACT_ATOMS: atom_id res chain seq x y z
N MET A 1 7.39 4.94 -12.93
CA MET A 1 7.21 4.41 -11.58
C MET A 1 6.23 5.31 -10.85
N ASN A 2 5.07 4.77 -10.54
CA ASN A 2 4.04 5.39 -9.72
C ASN A 2 4.17 4.89 -8.27
N TYR A 3 3.54 5.61 -7.35
CA TYR A 3 3.53 5.28 -5.94
C TYR A 3 2.11 5.08 -5.44
N TRP A 4 1.96 4.11 -4.55
CA TRP A 4 0.66 3.64 -4.07
C TRP A 4 0.67 3.47 -2.55
N LEU A 5 -0.50 3.22 -1.97
CA LEU A 5 -0.66 2.80 -0.58
C LEU A 5 -1.66 1.64 -0.53
N PHE A 6 -1.30 0.61 0.21
CA PHE A 6 -2.09 -0.61 0.42
C PHE A 6 -2.45 -0.71 1.91
N LYS A 7 -3.74 -0.71 2.23
CA LYS A 7 -4.21 -0.90 3.60
C LYS A 7 -4.44 -2.39 3.88
N SER A 8 -3.84 -2.88 4.95
CA SER A 8 -4.04 -4.23 5.47
C SER A 8 -4.48 -4.17 6.93
N GLU A 9 -5.31 -5.12 7.39
CA GLU A 9 -5.55 -5.31 8.81
C GLU A 9 -4.52 -6.32 9.36
N PRO A 10 -3.68 -5.96 10.35
CA PRO A 10 -2.60 -6.84 10.82
C PRO A 10 -3.06 -8.16 11.43
N SER A 11 -4.32 -8.24 11.87
CA SER A 11 -4.95 -9.47 12.36
C SER A 11 -5.25 -10.48 11.25
N THR A 12 -5.30 -10.02 9.99
CA THR A 12 -5.58 -10.82 8.79
C THR A 12 -4.32 -11.01 7.96
N TRP A 13 -3.59 -9.92 7.68
CA TRP A 13 -2.34 -9.96 6.93
C TRP A 13 -1.38 -8.89 7.44
N SER A 14 -0.39 -9.30 8.23
CA SER A 14 0.58 -8.40 8.86
C SER A 14 1.75 -8.09 7.92
N TRP A 15 2.62 -7.17 8.36
CA TRP A 15 3.86 -6.90 7.63
C TRP A 15 4.83 -8.08 7.71
N ASP A 16 4.86 -8.80 8.84
CA ASP A 16 5.70 -9.97 9.02
C ASP A 16 5.27 -11.11 8.08
N ASP A 17 3.96 -11.27 7.85
CA ASP A 17 3.43 -12.23 6.86
C ASP A 17 3.89 -11.87 5.44
N GLN A 18 3.80 -10.58 5.08
CA GLN A 18 4.26 -10.08 3.78
C GLN A 18 5.76 -10.27 3.57
N VAL A 19 6.57 -10.06 4.62
CA VAL A 19 8.02 -10.31 4.58
C VAL A 19 8.32 -11.81 4.47
N ALA A 20 7.56 -12.66 5.17
CA ALA A 20 7.74 -14.11 5.15
C ALA A 20 7.48 -14.72 3.76
N LYS A 21 6.61 -14.12 2.95
CA LYS A 21 6.40 -14.50 1.55
C LYS A 21 7.62 -14.25 0.65
N GLY A 22 8.52 -13.34 1.01
CA GLY A 22 9.73 -13.06 0.27
C GLY A 22 9.46 -12.67 -1.19
N ASP A 23 10.27 -13.19 -2.13
CA ASP A 23 10.17 -12.89 -3.55
C ASP A 23 8.95 -13.51 -4.25
N GLU A 24 8.29 -14.49 -3.63
CA GLU A 24 7.01 -15.03 -4.13
C GLU A 24 5.91 -13.95 -4.09
N GLY A 25 5.97 -13.06 -3.11
CA GLY A 25 4.97 -12.03 -2.89
C GLY A 25 3.61 -12.58 -2.45
N GLU A 26 2.60 -11.72 -2.53
CA GLU A 26 1.23 -12.03 -2.17
C GLU A 26 0.27 -11.38 -3.16
N GLU A 27 -0.77 -12.13 -3.54
CA GLU A 27 -1.92 -11.62 -4.27
C GLU A 27 -2.69 -10.60 -3.41
N TRP A 28 -2.90 -9.39 -3.91
CA TRP A 28 -3.64 -8.36 -3.17
C TRP A 28 -5.16 -8.49 -3.33
N ASP A 29 -5.68 -9.65 -2.95
CA ASP A 29 -7.06 -10.08 -3.15
C ASP A 29 -8.10 -9.31 -2.31
N GLY A 30 -9.37 -9.69 -2.45
CA GLY A 30 -10.45 -9.30 -1.54
C GLY A 30 -10.92 -7.85 -1.68
N VAL A 31 -10.31 -7.08 -2.59
CA VAL A 31 -10.73 -5.71 -2.88
C VAL A 31 -12.08 -5.70 -3.59
N ARG A 32 -13.10 -5.18 -2.90
CA ARG A 32 -14.48 -5.03 -3.44
C ARG A 32 -14.92 -3.57 -3.57
N ASN A 33 -13.95 -2.69 -3.84
CA ASN A 33 -14.17 -1.27 -4.11
C ASN A 33 -13.70 -0.93 -5.54
N TYR A 34 -14.60 -0.38 -6.35
CA TYR A 34 -14.31 -0.08 -7.76
C TYR A 34 -13.15 0.89 -7.96
N GLN A 35 -13.01 1.91 -7.10
CA GLN A 35 -11.92 2.87 -7.21
C GLN A 35 -10.58 2.22 -6.81
N ALA A 36 -10.55 1.42 -5.75
CA ALA A 36 -9.36 0.69 -5.34
C ALA A 36 -8.91 -0.30 -6.43
N ARG A 37 -9.85 -1.05 -7.02
CA ARG A 37 -9.59 -1.92 -8.18
C ARG A 37 -9.03 -1.13 -9.36
N ASN A 38 -9.64 0.01 -9.70
CA ASN A 38 -9.16 0.83 -10.80
C ASN A 38 -7.75 1.39 -10.54
N ASN A 39 -7.39 1.71 -9.29
CA ASN A 39 -6.02 2.08 -8.96
C ASN A 39 -5.05 0.92 -9.23
N MET A 40 -5.42 -0.33 -8.88
CA MET A 40 -4.60 -1.51 -9.19
C MET A 40 -4.43 -1.76 -10.69
N ARG A 41 -5.45 -1.48 -11.50
CA ARG A 41 -5.37 -1.57 -12.97
C ARG A 41 -4.38 -0.60 -13.62
N GLU A 42 -4.05 0.49 -12.92
CA GLU A 42 -3.09 1.51 -13.38
C GLU A 42 -1.65 1.18 -12.95
N MET A 43 -1.44 0.12 -12.17
CA MET A 43 -0.13 -0.29 -11.68
C MET A 43 0.64 -1.06 -12.75
N ALA A 44 1.95 -0.82 -12.81
CA ALA A 44 2.89 -1.61 -13.60
C ALA A 44 3.89 -2.32 -12.68
N VAL A 45 4.49 -3.42 -13.15
CA VAL A 45 5.57 -4.10 -12.43
C VAL A 45 6.71 -3.11 -12.12
N GLY A 46 7.18 -3.14 -10.87
CA GLY A 46 8.19 -2.23 -10.35
C GLY A 46 7.64 -0.95 -9.72
N ASP A 47 6.34 -0.66 -9.84
CA ASP A 47 5.71 0.40 -9.03
C ASP A 47 5.81 0.08 -7.53
N ARG A 48 5.89 1.13 -6.70
CA ARG A 48 6.13 0.98 -5.25
C ARG A 48 4.88 1.33 -4.45
N GLY A 49 4.70 0.65 -3.32
CA GLY A 49 3.59 0.88 -2.41
C GLY A 49 4.03 1.11 -0.97
N LEU A 50 3.28 1.92 -0.23
CA LEU A 50 3.35 2.03 1.22
C LEU A 50 2.44 0.95 1.81
N PHE A 51 2.97 0.07 2.67
CA PHE A 51 2.19 -0.92 3.40
C PHE A 51 1.66 -0.30 4.70
N TYR A 52 0.34 -0.12 4.76
CA TYR A 52 -0.34 0.55 5.88
C TYR A 52 -1.13 -0.46 6.71
N HIS A 53 -0.78 -0.58 7.99
CA HIS A 53 -1.59 -1.27 8.97
C HIS A 53 -2.79 -0.42 9.37
N SER A 54 -3.98 -0.97 9.17
CA SER A 54 -5.26 -0.32 9.43
C SER A 54 -5.82 -0.71 10.81
N GLN A 55 -7.03 -0.20 11.10
CA GLN A 55 -7.75 -0.41 12.37
C GLN A 55 -7.01 0.06 13.62
N LYS A 56 -6.28 -0.83 14.31
CA LYS A 56 -5.71 -0.55 15.63
C LYS A 56 -4.39 0.23 15.52
N ASP A 57 -3.53 -0.15 14.59
CA ASP A 57 -2.15 0.34 14.56
C ASP A 57 -2.04 1.66 13.79
N LYS A 58 -2.81 1.79 12.70
CA LYS A 58 -2.93 3.01 11.87
C LYS A 58 -1.57 3.60 11.50
N ALA A 59 -0.69 2.79 10.95
CA ALA A 59 0.67 3.20 10.62
C ALA A 59 1.17 2.57 9.32
N ILE A 60 2.01 3.33 8.61
CA ILE A 60 2.79 2.85 7.49
C ILE A 60 4.04 2.19 8.05
N VAL A 61 4.29 0.93 7.69
CA VAL A 61 5.30 0.08 8.31
C VAL A 61 6.36 -0.43 7.35
N GLY A 62 6.16 -0.27 6.04
CA GLY A 62 7.11 -0.74 5.05
C GLY A 62 6.78 -0.33 3.62
N ILE A 63 7.66 -0.74 2.72
CA ILE A 63 7.58 -0.56 1.26
C ILE A 63 7.36 -1.91 0.60
N VAL A 64 6.43 -1.92 -0.33
CA VAL A 64 6.18 -3.05 -1.25
C VAL A 64 6.49 -2.66 -2.69
N GLU A 65 6.63 -3.66 -3.55
CA GLU A 65 6.74 -3.54 -5.01
C GLU A 65 5.64 -4.35 -5.67
N VAL A 66 5.06 -3.83 -6.73
CA VAL A 66 4.19 -4.58 -7.64
C VAL A 66 5.03 -5.55 -8.47
N ILE A 67 4.73 -6.84 -8.40
CA ILE A 67 5.46 -7.91 -9.11
C ILE A 67 4.61 -8.61 -10.17
N ALA A 68 3.29 -8.44 -10.15
CA ALA A 68 2.39 -8.78 -11.24
C ALA A 68 1.39 -7.64 -11.48
N GLU A 69 1.13 -7.31 -12.75
CA GLU A 69 0.07 -6.37 -13.13
C GLU A 69 -1.31 -6.94 -12.83
N ALA A 70 -2.36 -6.12 -12.95
CA ALA A 70 -3.71 -6.52 -12.59
C ALA A 70 -4.16 -7.80 -13.33
N HIS A 71 -4.63 -8.78 -12.55
CA HIS A 71 -5.19 -10.05 -13.02
C HIS A 71 -6.45 -10.40 -12.21
N PRO A 72 -7.30 -11.35 -12.67
CA PRO A 72 -8.49 -11.76 -11.93
C PRO A 72 -8.15 -12.17 -10.49
N ASP A 73 -8.99 -11.74 -9.54
CA ASP A 73 -8.88 -12.06 -8.13
C ASP A 73 -9.29 -13.53 -7.88
N SER A 74 -8.36 -14.33 -7.37
CA SER A 74 -8.53 -15.78 -7.18
C SER A 74 -9.57 -16.17 -6.13
N THR A 75 -9.99 -15.23 -5.28
CA THR A 75 -11.00 -15.45 -4.23
C THR A 75 -12.43 -15.32 -4.73
N THR A 76 -12.64 -15.02 -6.02
CA THR A 76 -13.98 -14.87 -6.60
C THR A 76 -14.06 -15.30 -8.06
N ASP A 77 -15.20 -15.89 -8.45
CA ASP A 77 -15.49 -16.21 -9.85
C ASP A 77 -16.01 -14.99 -10.66
N ASP A 78 -16.13 -13.82 -10.02
CA ASP A 78 -16.63 -12.59 -10.62
C ASP A 78 -15.50 -11.81 -11.31
N ASP A 79 -15.47 -11.90 -12.65
CA ASP A 79 -14.46 -11.29 -13.54
C ASP A 79 -14.31 -9.77 -13.43
N ARG A 80 -15.22 -9.10 -12.73
CA ARG A 80 -15.13 -7.66 -12.44
C ARG A 80 -14.04 -7.35 -11.43
N TRP A 81 -13.59 -8.31 -10.63
CA TRP A 81 -12.60 -8.09 -9.58
C TRP A 81 -11.23 -8.59 -10.03
N GLU A 82 -10.27 -7.69 -9.92
CA GLU A 82 -8.88 -7.90 -10.27
C GLU A 82 -8.01 -7.30 -9.16
N CYS A 83 -6.83 -7.85 -9.01
CA CYS A 83 -5.79 -7.45 -8.07
C CYS A 83 -4.41 -7.59 -8.72
N VAL A 84 -3.41 -7.01 -8.05
CA VAL A 84 -1.99 -7.17 -8.39
C VAL A 84 -1.34 -8.11 -7.38
N ASP A 85 -0.14 -8.61 -7.69
CA ASP A 85 0.73 -9.22 -6.70
C ASP A 85 1.77 -8.22 -6.20
N ILE A 86 2.04 -8.25 -4.89
CA ILE A 86 3.04 -7.38 -4.26
C ILE A 86 4.04 -8.16 -3.41
N LYS A 87 5.28 -7.67 -3.32
CA LYS A 87 6.28 -8.20 -2.38
C LYS A 87 6.86 -7.14 -1.46
N ALA A 88 7.32 -7.54 -0.29
CA ALA A 88 8.04 -6.66 0.63
C ALA A 88 9.43 -6.28 0.07
N ILE A 89 9.85 -5.04 0.36
CA ILE A 89 11.11 -4.47 -0.13
C ILE A 89 11.97 -3.96 1.02
N ALA A 90 11.39 -3.13 1.88
CA ALA A 90 12.09 -2.57 3.02
C ALA A 90 11.10 -2.23 4.13
N PRO A 91 11.42 -2.52 5.40
CA PRO A 91 10.66 -2.00 6.53
C PRO A 91 10.94 -0.49 6.70
N PHE A 92 10.01 0.21 7.34
CA PHE A 92 10.28 1.55 7.86
C PHE A 92 11.02 1.44 9.20
N GLU A 93 12.08 2.22 9.39
CA GLU A 93 12.80 2.27 10.67
C GLU A 93 11.90 2.83 11.78
N THR A 94 11.06 3.81 11.40
CA THR A 94 10.04 4.40 12.27
C THR A 94 8.68 4.24 11.61
N PRO A 95 7.72 3.50 12.21
CA PRO A 95 6.36 3.45 11.70
C PRO A 95 5.75 4.86 11.60
N VAL A 96 5.27 5.24 10.42
CA VAL A 96 4.67 6.56 10.19
C VAL A 96 3.18 6.46 10.44
N THR A 97 2.74 6.99 11.59
CA THR A 97 1.33 6.89 12.00
C THR A 97 0.43 7.80 11.17
N LEU A 98 -0.88 7.50 11.14
CA LEU A 98 -1.88 8.36 10.53
C LEU A 98 -1.89 9.76 11.17
N ASP A 99 -1.62 9.86 12.48
CA ASP A 99 -1.58 11.15 13.17
C ASP A 99 -0.34 11.96 12.76
N MET A 100 0.83 11.31 12.60
CA MET A 100 2.00 11.96 11.99
C MET A 100 1.70 12.46 10.58
N CYS A 101 0.94 11.70 9.79
CA CYS A 101 0.53 12.13 8.45
C CYS A 101 -0.40 13.35 8.49
N LYS A 102 -1.33 13.42 9.45
CA LYS A 102 -2.25 14.55 9.62
C LYS A 102 -1.56 15.82 10.13
N GLU A 103 -0.52 15.67 10.94
CA GLU A 103 0.23 16.79 11.51
C GLU A 103 1.25 17.39 10.52
N ASP A 104 1.63 16.66 9.47
CA ASP A 104 2.57 17.13 8.46
C ASP A 104 1.85 17.90 7.33
N PRO A 105 2.08 19.21 7.15
CA PRO A 105 1.42 20.00 6.11
C PRO A 105 1.71 19.52 4.69
N ARG A 106 2.80 18.78 4.47
CA ARG A 106 3.15 18.23 3.15
C ARG A 106 2.20 17.11 2.71
N LEU A 107 1.48 16.52 3.66
CA LEU A 107 0.58 15.38 3.49
C LEU A 107 -0.90 15.75 3.62
N GLU A 108 -1.23 17.04 3.72
CA GLU A 108 -2.61 17.51 3.92
C GLU A 108 -3.58 17.06 2.81
N GLU A 109 -3.09 16.90 1.58
CA GLU A 109 -3.87 16.43 0.42
C GLU A 109 -3.78 14.91 0.20
N MET A 110 -2.96 14.19 0.99
CA MET A 110 -2.75 12.76 0.80
C MET A 110 -4.07 12.01 1.00
N VAL A 111 -4.37 11.07 0.10
CA VAL A 111 -5.61 10.28 0.14
C VAL A 111 -5.79 9.55 1.47
N LEU A 112 -4.69 9.14 2.11
CA LEU A 112 -4.70 8.50 3.43
C LEU A 112 -5.34 9.40 4.51
N VAL A 113 -5.06 10.70 4.46
CA VAL A 113 -5.56 11.72 5.39
C VAL A 113 -7.03 12.02 5.12
N ASN A 114 -7.42 12.10 3.85
CA ASN A 114 -8.73 12.61 3.44
C ASN A 114 -9.77 11.53 3.13
N ASN A 115 -9.36 10.29 2.89
CA ASN A 115 -10.27 9.18 2.54
C ASN A 115 -9.89 7.89 3.29
N SER A 116 -10.54 7.69 4.43
CA SER A 116 -10.31 6.51 5.27
C SER A 116 -10.84 5.21 4.65
N ARG A 117 -11.80 5.27 3.73
CA ARG A 117 -12.51 4.10 3.18
C ARG A 117 -11.85 3.48 1.95
N LEU A 118 -10.99 4.22 1.26
CA LEU A 118 -10.26 3.69 0.11
C LEU A 118 -9.06 2.86 0.59
N SER A 119 -9.00 1.58 0.22
CA SER A 119 -7.98 0.61 0.67
C SER A 119 -6.71 0.60 -0.16
N VAL A 120 -6.83 0.87 -1.46
CA VAL A 120 -5.69 1.03 -2.38
C VAL A 120 -5.73 2.45 -2.93
N GLN A 121 -4.67 3.22 -2.73
CA GLN A 121 -4.68 4.67 -2.96
C GLN A 121 -3.50 5.10 -3.84
N PRO A 122 -3.66 6.09 -4.72
CA PRO A 122 -2.52 6.75 -5.35
C PRO A 122 -1.78 7.59 -4.31
N VAL A 123 -0.46 7.70 -4.46
CA VAL A 123 0.41 8.54 -3.63
C VAL A 123 1.21 9.45 -4.55
N ALA A 124 1.14 10.76 -4.34
CA ALA A 124 1.93 11.69 -5.15
C ALA A 124 3.42 11.54 -4.82
N VAL A 125 4.31 11.80 -5.78
CA VAL A 125 5.77 11.72 -5.58
C VAL A 125 6.24 12.57 -4.38
N LYS A 126 5.63 13.74 -4.15
CA LYS A 126 5.93 14.61 -3.01
C LYS A 126 5.52 13.98 -1.66
N GLU A 127 4.41 13.24 -1.64
CA GLU A 127 3.86 12.58 -0.45
C GLU A 127 4.69 11.36 -0.11
N TRP A 128 5.02 10.54 -1.12
CA TRP A 128 5.95 9.43 -1.00
C TRP A 128 7.25 9.86 -0.33
N LYS A 129 7.89 10.91 -0.87
CA LYS A 129 9.12 11.51 -0.33
C LYS A 129 8.98 11.94 1.12
N ALA A 130 7.88 12.60 1.46
CA ALA A 130 7.63 13.05 2.82
C ALA A 130 7.47 11.87 3.78
N VAL A 131 6.70 10.85 3.39
CA VAL A 131 6.47 9.63 4.18
C VAL A 131 7.76 8.83 4.36
N CYS A 132 8.53 8.56 3.30
CA CYS A 132 9.82 7.86 3.40
C CYS A 132 10.81 8.59 4.32
N LYS A 133 10.86 9.92 4.23
CA LYS A 133 11.68 10.75 5.13
C LYS A 133 11.23 10.63 6.59
N LEU A 134 9.92 10.62 6.86
CA LEU A 134 9.40 10.41 8.22
C LEU A 134 9.70 8.98 8.72
N GLY A 135 9.68 8.01 7.80
CA GLY A 135 9.93 6.60 8.08
C GLY A 135 11.39 6.17 8.19
N GLY A 136 12.33 7.10 7.95
CA GLY A 136 13.77 6.82 8.00
C GLY A 136 14.31 6.01 6.81
N VAL A 137 13.58 5.89 5.71
CA VAL A 137 14.01 5.09 4.55
C VAL A 137 14.70 5.98 3.50
N ARG A 138 15.87 5.55 3.02
CA ARG A 138 16.59 6.22 1.93
C ARG A 138 15.99 5.84 0.58
N GLU A 139 15.80 6.85 -0.26
CA GLU A 139 15.38 6.71 -1.65
C GLU A 139 16.61 6.33 -2.48
N ASP A 140 16.98 5.05 -2.52
CA ASP A 140 18.03 4.56 -3.43
C ASP A 140 17.44 4.13 -4.78
#